data_AF-A0A2D6Q2N2-F1
#
_entry.id   AF-A0A2D6Q2N2-F1
#
_cell.length_a   1.000
_cell.length_b   1.000
_cell.length_c   1.000
_cell.angle_alpha   90.00
_cell.angle_beta   90.00
_cell.angle_gamma   90.00
#
_symmetry.space_group_name_H-M   'P 1'
#
loop_
_entity.id
_entity.type
_entity.pdbx_description
1 polymer ?
#
loop_
_entity_poly.entity_id
_entity_poly.type
_entity_poly.pdbx_seq_one_letter_code
_entity_poly.pdbx_strand_id
1 'polypeptide(L)'
;MQQIEFRVESRHGPFTFKALVHSPVSLDQFHLAPLEFYARHGGEVPSLPHHELEITEPGNVFFEQRVLHVHPSRKNQYHLMVCYPQRIASHKDALGIFRTWCLGTVLTIVEEIDLNTILGECDNDHALMEKKLLQRFAIKIEE
;
A
#
# COMPACT_ATOMS: atom_id res chain seq x y z
N MET A 1 -8.83 -7.68 13.64
CA MET A 1 -8.85 -6.80 12.45
C MET A 1 -8.87 -5.36 12.94
N GLN A 2 -7.96 -4.53 12.45
CA GLN A 2 -7.86 -3.11 12.82
C GLN A 2 -7.97 -2.28 11.55
N GLN A 3 -8.72 -1.18 11.58
CA GLN A 3 -8.78 -0.24 10.47
C GLN A 3 -7.72 0.84 10.66
N ILE A 4 -7.07 1.21 9.56
CA ILE A 4 -6.13 2.33 9.48
C ILE A 4 -6.63 3.31 8.43
N GLU A 5 -6.39 4.59 8.66
CA GLU A 5 -6.84 5.68 7.81
C GLU A 5 -5.75 6.72 7.68
N PHE A 6 -5.53 7.20 6.45
CA PHE A 6 -4.67 8.33 6.18
C PHE A 6 -5.37 9.30 5.24
N ARG A 7 -5.16 10.59 5.50
CA ARG A 7 -5.51 11.65 4.56
C ARG A 7 -4.23 12.24 3.99
N VAL A 8 -4.17 12.32 2.66
CA VAL A 8 -3.03 12.86 1.93
C VAL A 8 -3.46 14.16 1.26
N GLU A 9 -2.78 15.24 1.58
CA GLU A 9 -2.96 16.55 0.94
C GLU A 9 -2.08 16.65 -0.31
N SER A 10 -2.60 17.32 -1.34
CA SER A 10 -1.88 17.62 -2.57
C SER A 10 -2.38 18.95 -3.17
N ARG A 11 -1.72 19.42 -4.24
CA ARG A 11 -2.20 20.60 -5.02
C ARG A 11 -3.58 20.42 -5.66
N HIS A 12 -4.06 19.18 -5.81
CA HIS A 12 -5.39 18.87 -6.37
C HIS A 12 -6.46 18.68 -5.30
N GLY A 13 -6.11 18.87 -4.03
CA GLY A 13 -6.98 18.66 -2.89
C GLY A 13 -6.66 17.39 -2.10
N PRO A 14 -7.47 17.10 -1.08
CA PRO A 14 -7.27 15.96 -0.19
C PRO A 14 -7.70 14.63 -0.82
N PHE A 15 -6.99 13.58 -0.45
CA PHE A 15 -7.33 12.19 -0.74
C PHE A 15 -7.42 11.42 0.57
N THR A 16 -8.51 10.67 0.78
CA THR A 16 -8.67 9.79 1.94
C THR A 16 -8.45 8.35 1.53
N PHE A 17 -7.67 7.63 2.33
CA PHE A 17 -7.36 6.22 2.14
C PHE A 17 -7.66 5.46 3.42
N LYS A 18 -8.26 4.27 3.27
CA LYS A 18 -8.58 3.38 4.39
C LYS A 18 -8.18 1.96 4.06
N ALA A 19 -7.69 1.26 5.06
CA ALA A 19 -7.39 -0.16 4.93
C ALA A 19 -7.73 -0.95 6.19
N LEU A 20 -8.03 -2.23 6.01
CA LEU A 20 -8.12 -3.23 7.06
C LEU A 20 -6.80 -3.99 7.14
N VAL A 21 -6.24 -4.06 8.35
CA VAL A 21 -5.05 -4.87 8.64
C VAL A 21 -5.50 -6.26 9.08
N HIS A 22 -5.16 -7.24 8.25
CA HIS A 22 -5.36 -8.66 8.50
C HIS A 22 -4.09 -9.28 9.07
N SER A 23 -4.23 -10.18 10.04
CA SER A 23 -3.11 -10.87 10.69
C SER A 23 -3.33 -12.38 10.57
N PRO A 24 -3.09 -12.99 9.39
CA PRO A 24 -3.23 -14.43 9.23
C PRO A 24 -2.37 -15.18 10.25
N VAL A 25 -2.94 -16.18 10.92
CA VAL A 25 -2.19 -17.07 11.84
C VAL A 25 -1.83 -18.41 11.19
N SER A 26 -2.21 -18.61 9.94
CA SER A 26 -1.94 -19.81 9.14
C SER A 26 -2.08 -19.51 7.63
N LEU A 27 -1.52 -20.35 6.77
CA LEU A 27 -1.45 -20.12 5.30
C LEU A 27 -2.82 -20.08 4.61
N ASP A 28 -3.82 -20.76 5.16
CA ASP A 28 -5.21 -20.75 4.68
C ASP A 28 -5.93 -19.43 5.00
N GLN A 29 -5.42 -18.66 5.95
CA GLN A 29 -6.01 -17.38 6.34
C GLN A 29 -5.54 -16.20 5.49
N PHE A 30 -4.49 -16.36 4.68
CA PHE A 30 -4.01 -15.31 3.77
C PHE A 30 -5.11 -14.89 2.78
N HIS A 31 -5.22 -13.59 2.56
CA HIS A 31 -6.09 -12.95 1.58
C HIS A 31 -5.44 -12.90 0.21
N LEU A 32 -4.11 -12.92 0.13
CA LEU A 32 -3.39 -13.14 -1.11
C LEU A 32 -3.03 -14.63 -1.25
N ALA A 33 -2.94 -15.12 -2.49
CA ALA A 33 -2.54 -16.50 -2.74
C ALA A 33 -1.04 -16.67 -2.42
N PRO A 34 -0.64 -17.47 -1.40
CA PRO A 34 0.73 -17.48 -0.89
C PRO A 34 1.78 -17.74 -1.97
N LEU A 35 1.55 -18.77 -2.79
CA LEU A 35 2.49 -19.18 -3.84
C LEU A 35 2.44 -18.26 -5.07
N GLU A 36 1.24 -17.86 -5.48
CA GLU A 36 1.04 -17.09 -6.71
C GLU A 36 1.45 -15.62 -6.56
N PHE A 37 1.32 -15.07 -5.36
CA PHE A 37 1.69 -13.71 -5.05
C PHE A 37 3.08 -13.63 -4.42
N TYR A 38 3.27 -14.17 -3.21
CA TYR A 38 4.51 -13.92 -2.47
C TYR A 38 5.69 -14.73 -3.00
N ALA A 39 5.54 -16.03 -3.24
CA ALA A 39 6.67 -16.79 -3.77
C ALA A 39 7.08 -16.30 -5.17
N ARG A 40 6.09 -15.90 -5.99
CA ARG A 40 6.34 -15.36 -7.34
C ARG A 40 6.97 -13.97 -7.35
N HIS A 41 6.51 -13.05 -6.51
CA HIS A 41 6.93 -11.63 -6.54
C HIS A 41 7.95 -11.26 -5.45
N GLY A 42 7.95 -11.98 -4.32
CA GLY A 42 8.84 -11.79 -3.18
C GLY A 42 9.90 -12.88 -3.03
N GLY A 43 9.84 -13.96 -3.82
CA GLY A 43 10.79 -15.08 -3.80
C GLY A 43 10.47 -16.17 -2.79
N GLU A 44 9.74 -15.86 -1.72
CA GLU A 44 9.30 -16.81 -0.71
C GLU A 44 7.94 -16.43 -0.11
N VAL A 45 7.29 -17.38 0.56
CA VAL A 45 6.09 -17.10 1.36
C VAL A 45 6.52 -16.51 2.70
N PRO A 46 5.97 -15.36 3.14
CA PRO A 46 6.36 -14.73 4.40
C PRO A 46 6.18 -15.65 5.59
N SER A 47 7.19 -15.72 6.45
CA SER A 47 7.06 -16.34 7.76
C SER A 47 6.07 -15.58 8.63
N LEU A 48 5.32 -16.32 9.45
CA LEU A 48 4.42 -15.74 10.44
C LEU A 48 5.20 -15.17 11.65
N PRO A 49 4.72 -14.11 12.31
CA PRO A 49 3.55 -13.31 11.94
C PRO A 49 3.79 -12.50 10.65
N HIS A 50 2.71 -12.36 9.87
CA HIS A 50 2.60 -11.54 8.67
C HIS A 50 1.29 -10.76 8.74
N HIS A 51 1.25 -9.59 8.10
CA HIS A 51 0.05 -8.78 7.96
C HIS A 51 -0.24 -8.50 6.49
N GLU A 52 -1.52 -8.43 6.16
CA GLU A 52 -2.00 -8.05 4.83
C GLU A 52 -2.86 -6.79 4.94
N LEU A 53 -2.82 -5.95 3.92
CA LEU A 53 -3.51 -4.66 3.88
C LEU A 53 -4.60 -4.71 2.81
N GLU A 54 -5.85 -4.79 3.24
CA GLU A 54 -7.02 -4.71 2.36
C GLU A 54 -7.48 -3.27 2.25
N ILE A 55 -7.55 -2.75 1.04
CA ILE A 55 -7.95 -1.38 0.74
C ILE A 55 -9.48 -1.31 0.79
N THR A 56 -10.00 -0.43 1.64
CA THR A 56 -11.44 -0.13 1.74
C THR A 56 -11.79 1.24 1.16
N GLU A 57 -10.83 2.16 1.11
CA GLU A 57 -10.94 3.41 0.36
C GLU A 57 -9.60 3.73 -0.32
N PRO A 58 -9.60 4.18 -1.59
CA PRO A 58 -10.76 4.41 -2.45
C PRO A 58 -11.43 3.10 -2.91
N GLY A 59 -12.70 3.15 -3.31
CA GLY A 59 -13.43 1.99 -3.83
C GLY A 59 -12.98 1.53 -5.23
N ASN A 60 -13.42 0.35 -5.67
CA ASN A 60 -12.97 -0.32 -6.91
C ASN A 60 -13.04 0.52 -8.19
N VAL A 61 -14.08 1.36 -8.35
CA VAL A 61 -14.26 2.23 -9.54
C VAL A 61 -13.06 3.16 -9.75
N PHE A 62 -12.41 3.56 -8.66
CA PHE A 62 -11.21 4.38 -8.71
C PHE A 62 -10.04 3.65 -9.39
N PHE A 63 -9.88 2.36 -9.11
CA PHE A 63 -8.80 1.53 -9.64
C PHE A 63 -9.03 1.13 -11.10
N GLU A 64 -10.27 1.10 -11.58
CA GLU A 64 -10.58 0.86 -12.99
C GLU A 64 -10.08 2.01 -13.90
N GLN A 65 -9.93 3.21 -13.33
CA GLN A 65 -9.56 4.42 -14.06
C GLN A 65 -8.07 4.78 -13.90
N ARG A 66 -7.34 4.08 -13.02
CA ARG A 66 -5.97 4.44 -12.62
C ARG A 66 -5.09 3.20 -12.61
N VAL A 67 -3.91 3.31 -13.21
CA VAL A 67 -2.92 2.23 -13.16
C VAL A 67 -2.20 2.29 -11.81
N LEU A 68 -2.72 1.55 -10.83
CA LEU A 68 -2.13 1.40 -9.50
C LEU A 68 -1.84 -0.06 -9.21
N HIS A 69 -0.72 -0.32 -8.53
CA HIS A 69 -0.33 -1.68 -8.15
C HIS A 69 -1.15 -2.16 -6.95
N VAL A 70 -2.22 -2.91 -7.23
CA VAL A 70 -3.09 -3.60 -6.27
C VAL A 70 -3.33 -5.05 -6.71
N HIS A 71 -3.71 -5.93 -5.78
CA HIS A 71 -4.02 -7.32 -6.07
C HIS A 71 -5.41 -7.71 -5.53
N PRO A 72 -6.24 -8.44 -6.29
CA PRO A 72 -7.50 -8.93 -5.77
C PRO A 72 -7.25 -9.99 -4.68
N SER A 73 -8.08 -9.98 -3.65
CA SER A 73 -8.10 -11.03 -2.63
C SER A 73 -8.58 -12.36 -3.22
N ARG A 74 -7.91 -13.45 -2.87
CA ARG A 74 -8.34 -14.81 -3.21
C ARG A 74 -9.64 -15.22 -2.51
N LYS A 75 -10.01 -14.53 -1.42
CA LYS A 75 -11.24 -14.80 -0.68
C LYS A 75 -12.45 -14.07 -1.30
N ASN A 76 -12.21 -12.89 -1.87
CA ASN A 76 -13.22 -12.12 -2.59
C ASN A 76 -12.53 -11.21 -3.61
N GLN A 77 -12.75 -11.46 -4.90
CA GLN A 77 -12.12 -10.70 -5.99
C GLN A 77 -12.47 -9.21 -6.00
N TYR A 78 -13.56 -8.82 -5.33
CA TYR A 78 -13.96 -7.41 -5.20
C TYR A 78 -13.21 -6.68 -4.08
N HIS A 79 -12.42 -7.38 -3.27
CA HIS A 79 -11.58 -6.75 -2.24
C HIS A 79 -10.17 -6.63 -2.80
N LEU A 80 -9.64 -5.40 -2.79
CA LEU A 80 -8.31 -5.11 -3.30
C LEU A 80 -7.32 -5.05 -2.15
N MET A 81 -6.13 -5.59 -2.38
CA MET A 81 -5.03 -5.65 -1.42
C MET A 81 -3.89 -4.76 -1.92
N VAL A 82 -3.16 -4.14 -1.00
CA VAL A 82 -1.91 -3.45 -1.31
C VAL A 82 -0.91 -4.45 -1.91
N CYS A 83 -0.30 -4.10 -3.04
CA CYS A 83 0.78 -4.88 -3.64
C CYS A 83 2.07 -4.74 -2.80
N TYR A 84 2.28 -5.65 -1.85
CA TYR A 84 3.50 -5.69 -1.05
C TYR A 84 3.93 -7.15 -0.79
N PRO A 85 4.86 -7.70 -1.60
CA PRO A 85 5.25 -9.11 -1.51
C PRO A 85 6.23 -9.41 -0.38
N GLN A 86 6.74 -8.39 0.32
CA GLN A 86 7.67 -8.57 1.43
C GLN A 86 6.93 -8.78 2.75
N ARG A 87 7.62 -9.29 3.77
CA ARG A 87 7.01 -9.58 5.07
C ARG A 87 6.65 -8.29 5.83
N ILE A 88 5.37 -8.19 6.25
CA ILE A 88 4.87 -7.17 7.18
C ILE A 88 4.79 -7.78 8.59
N ALA A 89 5.85 -7.63 9.39
CA ALA A 89 5.98 -8.36 10.65
C ALA A 89 5.06 -7.85 11.76
N SER A 90 4.71 -6.55 11.75
CA SER A 90 3.93 -5.91 12.80
C SER A 90 2.88 -4.94 12.26
N HIS A 91 1.95 -4.57 13.14
CA HIS A 91 0.98 -3.51 12.85
C HIS A 91 1.66 -2.15 12.58
N LYS A 92 2.79 -1.89 13.25
CA LYS A 92 3.59 -0.67 13.01
C LYS A 92 4.16 -0.65 11.60
N ASP A 93 4.64 -1.80 11.11
CA ASP A 93 5.12 -1.92 9.73
C ASP A 93 3.97 -1.75 8.74
N ALA A 94 2.81 -2.34 9.04
CA ALA A 94 1.60 -2.19 8.23
C ALA A 94 1.19 -0.71 8.09
N LEU A 95 1.25 0.07 9.17
CA LEU A 95 1.03 1.52 9.13
C LEU A 95 2.03 2.24 8.23
N GLY A 96 3.33 1.95 8.38
CA GLY A 96 4.38 2.58 7.56
C GLY A 96 4.26 2.25 6.07
N ILE A 97 3.96 0.99 5.75
CA ILE A 97 3.76 0.53 4.37
C ILE A 97 2.51 1.17 3.78
N PHE A 98 1.40 1.18 4.51
CA PHE A 98 0.16 1.80 4.01
C PHE A 98 0.33 3.30 3.82
N ARG A 99 1.02 4.01 4.73
CA ARG A 99 1.36 5.42 4.60
C ARG A 99 2.15 5.70 3.31
N THR A 100 3.15 4.88 3.05
CA THR A 100 4.00 4.95 1.84
C THR A 100 3.17 4.71 0.59
N TRP A 101 2.30 3.69 0.62
CA TRP A 101 1.40 3.38 -0.48
C TRP A 101 0.40 4.52 -0.76
N CYS A 102 -0.17 5.15 0.27
CA CYS A 102 -1.07 6.30 0.11
C CYS A 102 -0.37 7.48 -0.56
N LEU A 103 0.83 7.82 -0.10
CA LEU A 103 1.65 8.89 -0.67
C LEU A 103 2.05 8.59 -2.12
N GLY A 104 2.49 7.37 -2.40
CA GLY A 104 2.82 6.91 -3.75
C GLY A 104 1.62 6.93 -4.68
N THR A 105 0.45 6.53 -4.19
CA THR A 105 -0.81 6.56 -4.95
C THR A 105 -1.16 7.98 -5.36
N VAL A 106 -1.09 8.94 -4.44
CA VAL A 106 -1.33 10.36 -4.78
C VAL A 106 -0.30 10.87 -5.78
N LEU A 107 0.98 10.54 -5.60
CA LEU A 107 2.02 10.91 -6.57
C LEU A 107 1.68 10.40 -7.98
N THR A 108 1.32 9.12 -8.12
CA THR A 108 0.96 8.52 -9.40
C THR A 108 -0.26 9.20 -10.01
N ILE A 109 -1.25 9.60 -9.20
CA ILE A 109 -2.46 10.26 -9.68
C ILE A 109 -2.20 11.68 -10.17
N VAL A 110 -1.37 12.44 -9.45
CA VAL A 110 -1.22 13.89 -9.66
C VAL A 110 -0.03 14.28 -10.52
N GLU A 111 0.99 13.42 -10.58
CA GLU A 111 2.21 13.65 -11.37
C GLU A 111 2.47 12.56 -12.42
N GLU A 112 1.69 11.47 -12.45
CA GLU A 112 1.95 10.30 -13.32
C GLU A 112 3.33 9.66 -13.08
N ILE A 113 3.86 9.80 -11.86
CA ILE A 113 5.14 9.21 -11.44
C ILE A 113 4.88 7.96 -10.61
N ASP A 114 5.55 6.86 -10.96
CA ASP A 114 5.50 5.61 -10.21
C ASP A 114 6.24 5.75 -8.87
N LEU A 115 5.65 5.23 -7.79
CA LEU A 115 6.22 5.24 -6.44
C LEU A 115 7.65 4.68 -6.39
N ASN A 116 7.93 3.59 -7.11
CA ASN A 116 9.26 2.96 -7.10
C ASN A 116 10.33 3.85 -7.72
N THR A 117 9.95 4.78 -8.61
CA THR A 117 10.89 5.78 -9.16
C THR A 117 11.41 6.67 -8.05
N ILE A 118 10.51 7.26 -7.24
CA ILE A 118 10.93 8.15 -6.14
C ILE A 118 11.61 7.36 -5.01
N LEU A 119 11.14 6.15 -4.67
CA LEU A 119 11.81 5.30 -3.69
C LEU A 119 13.24 4.95 -4.13
N GLY A 120 13.46 4.66 -5.42
CA GLY A 120 14.78 4.41 -5.97
C GLY A 120 15.71 5.63 -5.86
N GLU A 121 15.19 6.85 -6.10
CA GLU A 121 15.95 8.09 -5.87
C GLU A 121 16.20 8.39 -4.37
N CYS A 122 15.59 7.63 -3.46
CA CYS A 122 15.70 7.77 -2.02
C CYS A 122 16.39 6.57 -1.37
N ASP A 123 17.05 5.68 -2.13
CA ASP A 123 17.70 4.47 -1.63
C ASP A 123 16.77 3.58 -0.79
N ASN A 124 15.47 3.56 -1.14
CA ASN A 124 14.39 2.92 -0.38
C ASN A 124 14.21 3.46 1.06
N ASP A 125 14.66 4.68 1.36
CA ASP A 125 14.35 5.37 2.61
C ASP A 125 12.98 6.06 2.52
N HIS A 126 12.03 5.51 3.27
CA HIS A 126 10.65 5.99 3.30
C HIS A 126 10.56 7.42 3.88
N ALA A 127 11.33 7.76 4.92
CA ALA A 127 11.28 9.08 5.52
C ALA A 127 11.86 10.15 4.59
N LEU A 128 12.93 9.80 3.87
CA LEU A 128 13.48 10.65 2.82
C LEU A 128 12.48 10.84 1.66
N MET A 129 11.78 9.78 1.28
CA MET A 129 10.71 9.85 0.29
C MET A 129 9.61 10.83 0.73
N GLU A 130 9.10 10.74 1.96
CA GLU A 130 8.06 11.67 2.45
C GLU A 130 8.52 13.13 2.39
N LYS A 131 9.75 13.40 2.86
CA LYS A 131 10.34 14.74 2.80
C LYS A 131 10.42 15.25 1.36
N LYS A 132 10.82 14.38 0.43
CA LYS A 132 10.96 14.72 -0.98
C LYS A 132 9.61 14.96 -1.65
N LEU A 133 8.59 14.17 -1.32
CA LEU A 133 7.22 14.35 -1.80
C LEU A 133 6.63 15.70 -1.37
N LEU A 134 6.84 16.07 -0.10
CA LEU A 134 6.44 17.38 0.41
C LEU A 134 7.17 18.51 -0.33
N GLN A 135 8.49 18.42 -0.45
CA GLN A 135 9.32 19.50 -1.00
C GLN A 135 9.14 19.70 -2.51
N ARG A 136 8.97 18.63 -3.28
CA ARG A 136 8.90 18.69 -4.75
C ARG A 136 7.47 18.80 -5.29
N PHE A 137 6.51 18.18 -4.61
CA PHE A 137 5.14 18.00 -5.15
C PHE A 137 4.05 18.55 -4.23
N ALA A 138 4.42 19.07 -3.04
CA ALA A 138 3.48 19.47 -1.99
C ALA A 138 2.52 18.34 -1.58
N ILE A 139 2.99 17.09 -1.64
CA ILE A 139 2.23 15.90 -1.22
C ILE A 139 2.65 15.54 0.21
N LYS A 140 1.70 15.43 1.14
CA LYS A 140 1.96 15.05 2.54
C LYS A 140 0.78 14.37 3.20
N ILE A 141 1.04 13.60 4.25
CA ILE A 141 0.00 13.11 5.14
C ILE A 141 -0.47 14.25 6.05
N GLU A 142 -1.78 14.38 6.25
CA GLU A 142 -2.38 15.22 7.29
C GLU A 142 -2.24 14.49 8.63
N GLU A 143 -1.60 15.13 9.61
CA GLU A 143 -1.39 14.61 10.97
C GLU A 143 -2.59 14.89 11.89
#